data_AF-A0A7C3SRC2-F1
#
_entry.id   AF-A0A7C3SRC2-F1
#
_cell.length_a   1.000
_cell.length_b   1.000
_cell.length_c   1.000
_cell.angle_alpha   90.00
_cell.angle_beta   90.00
_cell.angle_gamma   90.00
#
_symmetry.space_group_name_H-M   'P 1'
#
loop_
_entity.id
_entity.type
_entity.pdbx_description
1 polymer ?
#
loop_
_entity_poly.entity_id
_entity_poly.type
_entity_poly.pdbx_seq_one_letter_code
_entity_poly.pdbx_strand_id
1 'polypeptide(L)'
;MPWINRSYTAIWLWIQKFANLADRFKVNRVSCILIDETQVQIGKDKAWVWLAFKPYKRAFLGFHISWNSLSAWLFLRRLRRKYGFKPIYTNGGLWYPLACKWARLENHRYGDEWKNFALILQLSPLGK
;
A
#
# COMPACT_ATOMS: atom_id res chain seq x y z
N MET A 1 26.74 12.83 11.20
CA MET A 1 26.09 12.10 12.33
C MET A 1 26.87 10.81 12.56
N PRO A 2 27.30 10.50 13.79
CA PRO A 2 27.99 9.24 14.08
C PRO A 2 27.02 8.05 13.99
N TRP A 3 27.50 6.91 13.50
CA TRP A 3 26.74 5.67 13.42
C TRP A 3 26.59 5.09 14.83
N ILE A 4 25.37 5.11 15.38
CA ILE A 4 25.08 4.54 16.70
C ILE A 4 24.58 3.11 16.51
N ASN A 5 25.29 2.14 17.09
CA ASN A 5 24.86 0.75 17.08
C ASN A 5 23.64 0.56 17.99
N ARG A 6 22.55 -0.02 17.47
CA ARG A 6 21.30 -0.26 18.19
C ARG A 6 20.94 -1.73 18.06
N SER A 7 20.54 -2.35 19.17
CA SER A 7 20.06 -3.73 19.13
C SER A 7 18.77 -3.84 18.33
N TYR A 8 18.56 -5.00 17.70
CA TYR A 8 17.33 -5.33 16.97
C TYR A 8 16.07 -5.08 17.82
N THR A 9 16.10 -5.49 19.10
CA THR A 9 14.99 -5.29 20.05
C THR A 9 14.69 -3.81 20.30
N ALA A 10 15.73 -2.96 20.41
CA ALA A 10 15.53 -1.53 20.60
C ALA A 10 14.87 -0.89 19.37
N ILE A 11 15.25 -1.31 18.16
CA ILE A 11 14.61 -0.87 16.91
C ILE A 11 13.15 -1.35 16.87
N TRP A 12 12.89 -2.61 17.22
CA TRP A 12 11.54 -3.18 17.25
C TRP A 12 10.61 -2.44 18.22
N LEU A 13 11.07 -2.16 19.44
CA LEU A 13 10.31 -1.38 20.43
C LEU A 13 10.06 0.06 19.96
N TRP A 14 11.03 0.67 19.28
CA TRP A 14 10.85 1.98 18.66
C TRP A 14 9.76 1.96 17.60
N ILE A 15 9.80 0.98 16.69
CA ILE A 15 8.78 0.80 15.66
C ILE A 15 7.41 0.61 16.30
N GLN A 16 7.28 -0.25 17.31
CA GLN A 16 6.02 -0.47 18.04
C GLN A 16 5.51 0.83 18.68
N LYS A 17 6.39 1.60 19.35
CA LYS A 17 6.04 2.87 20.00
C LYS A 17 5.53 3.91 19.01
N PHE A 18 6.10 3.96 17.82
CA PHE A 18 5.76 4.95 16.79
C PHE A 18 4.79 4.45 15.73
N ALA A 19 4.36 3.17 15.78
CA ALA A 19 3.39 2.60 14.85
C ALA A 19 2.10 3.44 14.78
N ASN A 20 1.63 3.92 15.93
CA ASN A 20 0.43 4.76 16.03
C ASN A 20 0.62 6.19 15.44
N LEU A 21 1.84 6.62 15.14
CA LEU A 21 2.09 7.86 14.39
C LEU A 21 1.95 7.64 12.89
N ALA A 22 2.19 6.42 12.39
CA ALA A 22 2.10 6.11 10.96
C ALA A 22 0.69 6.37 10.41
N ASP A 23 -0.35 6.10 11.20
CA ASP A 23 -1.74 6.36 10.80
C ASP A 23 -2.12 7.85 10.81
N ARG A 24 -1.35 8.68 11.53
CA ARG A 24 -1.59 10.12 11.68
C ARG A 24 -1.04 10.95 10.52
N PHE A 25 -0.25 10.37 9.62
CA PHE A 25 0.17 11.04 8.41
C PHE A 25 -1.07 11.33 7.52
N LYS A 26 -1.36 12.62 7.36
CA LYS A 26 -2.37 13.13 6.44
C LYS A 26 -1.66 13.74 5.25
N VAL A 27 -1.88 13.18 4.07
CA VAL A 27 -1.39 13.75 2.83
C VAL A 27 -2.41 14.76 2.30
N ASN A 28 -1.98 16.01 2.11
CA ASN A 28 -2.83 17.06 1.56
C ASN A 28 -3.04 16.88 0.04
N ARG A 29 -4.28 17.12 -0.40
CA ARG A 29 -4.74 17.11 -1.82
C ARG A 29 -4.31 15.86 -2.59
N VAL A 30 -5.16 14.84 -2.58
CA VAL A 30 -5.01 13.63 -3.41
C VAL A 30 -5.85 13.80 -4.68
N SER A 31 -5.21 13.79 -5.84
CA SER A 31 -5.87 13.83 -7.16
C SER A 31 -6.23 12.43 -7.62
N CYS A 32 -5.30 11.49 -7.47
CA CYS A 32 -5.44 10.08 -7.82
C CYS A 32 -4.67 9.21 -6.82
N ILE A 33 -5.09 7.95 -6.74
CA ILE A 33 -4.52 6.95 -5.84
C ILE A 33 -4.00 5.80 -6.68
N LEU A 34 -2.73 5.47 -6.56
CA LEU A 34 -2.20 4.24 -7.13
C LEU A 34 -2.19 3.16 -6.06
N ILE A 35 -2.68 1.98 -6.41
CA ILE A 35 -2.70 0.82 -5.53
C ILE A 35 -1.88 -0.27 -6.16
N ASP A 36 -1.00 -0.82 -5.34
CA ASP A 36 -0.22 -2.00 -5.66
C ASP A 36 -0.44 -3.07 -4.59
N GLU A 37 -0.32 -4.32 -4.99
CA GLU A 37 -0.38 -5.45 -4.07
C GLU A 37 0.90 -6.25 -4.13
N THR A 38 1.31 -6.73 -2.96
CA THR A 38 2.48 -7.60 -2.85
C THR A 38 2.12 -8.75 -1.94
N GLN A 39 2.32 -9.98 -2.42
CA GLN A 39 2.22 -11.15 -1.57
C GLN A 39 3.53 -11.33 -0.81
N VAL A 40 3.44 -11.44 0.51
CA VAL A 40 4.58 -11.68 1.40
C VAL A 40 4.37 -12.99 2.15
N GLN A 41 5.46 -13.72 2.36
CA GLN A 41 5.43 -14.94 3.18
C GLN A 41 5.73 -14.56 4.64
N ILE A 42 4.79 -14.87 5.54
CA ILE A 42 4.93 -14.65 6.98
C ILE A 42 4.92 -16.03 7.64
N GLY A 43 6.11 -16.56 7.93
CA GLY A 43 6.27 -17.91 8.45
C GLY A 43 5.80 -18.96 7.43
N LYS A 44 4.75 -19.72 7.79
CA LYS A 44 4.16 -20.76 6.93
C LYS A 44 3.03 -20.24 6.04
N ASP A 45 2.50 -19.05 6.33
CA ASP A 45 1.33 -18.51 5.65
C ASP A 45 1.71 -17.40 4.66
N LYS A 46 0.85 -17.23 3.65
CA LYS A 46 0.96 -16.14 2.67
C LYS A 46 -0.01 -15.02 3.06
N ALA A 47 0.51 -13.80 3.16
CA ALA A 47 -0.28 -12.60 3.39
C ALA A 47 -0.18 -11.67 2.17
N TRP A 48 -1.24 -10.92 1.94
CA TRP A 48 -1.31 -9.85 0.97
C TRP A 48 -1.09 -8.52 1.67
N VAL A 49 -0.13 -7.74 1.17
CA VAL A 49 0.11 -6.36 1.54
C VAL A 49 -0.44 -5.49 0.43
N TRP A 50 -1.44 -4.67 0.76
CA TRP A 50 -2.02 -3.67 -0.10
C TRP A 50 -1.36 -2.33 0.20
N LEU A 51 -0.82 -1.66 -0.81
CA LEU A 51 -0.11 -0.39 -0.67
C LEU A 51 -0.80 0.66 -1.51
N ALA A 52 -1.07 1.83 -0.92
CA ALA A 52 -1.62 2.97 -1.63
C ALA A 52 -0.65 4.15 -1.60
N PHE A 53 -0.41 4.74 -2.76
CA PHE A 53 0.50 5.87 -2.91
C PHE A 53 -0.02 6.91 -3.90
N LYS A 54 0.51 8.12 -3.74
CA LYS A 54 0.28 9.23 -4.67
C LYS A 54 1.36 9.22 -5.76
N PRO A 55 1.00 9.13 -7.04
CA PRO A 55 1.97 8.95 -8.13
C PRO A 55 3.05 10.05 -8.21
N TYR A 56 2.65 11.32 -8.28
CA TYR A 56 3.57 12.43 -8.56
C TYR A 56 4.45 12.86 -7.38
N LYS A 57 4.00 12.64 -6.14
CA LYS A 57 4.74 13.07 -4.93
C LYS A 57 5.35 11.89 -4.17
N ARG A 58 5.20 10.65 -4.68
CA ARG A 58 5.55 9.39 -4.00
C ARG A 58 5.13 9.38 -2.53
N ALA A 59 3.99 9.99 -2.24
CA ALA A 59 3.50 10.13 -0.88
C ALA A 59 2.72 8.87 -0.51
N PHE A 60 3.12 8.24 0.58
CA PHE A 60 2.45 7.07 1.11
C PHE A 60 1.08 7.47 1.69
N LEU A 61 0.02 6.81 1.24
CA LEU A 61 -1.36 7.11 1.63
C LEU A 61 -1.89 6.14 2.69
N GLY A 62 -1.38 4.92 2.68
CA GLY A 62 -1.70 3.88 3.65
C GLY A 62 -1.41 2.49 3.12
N PHE A 63 -1.52 1.51 4.02
CA PHE A 63 -1.38 0.11 3.69
C PHE A 63 -2.40 -0.74 4.45
N HIS A 64 -2.57 -1.98 4.01
CA HIS A 64 -3.36 -2.97 4.71
C HIS A 64 -2.74 -4.35 4.52
N ILE A 65 -2.68 -5.14 5.59
CA ILE A 65 -2.22 -6.53 5.54
C ILE A 65 -3.42 -7.43 5.74
N SER A 66 -3.53 -8.46 4.91
CA SER A 66 -4.64 -9.41 4.99
C SER A 66 -4.25 -10.78 4.45
N TRP A 67 -4.87 -11.84 4.94
CA TRP A 67 -4.67 -13.21 4.43
C TRP A 67 -5.60 -13.57 3.28
N ASN A 68 -6.62 -12.74 2.99
CA ASN A 68 -7.63 -13.01 1.98
C ASN A 68 -7.72 -11.88 0.95
N SER A 69 -7.97 -12.24 -0.32
CA SER A 69 -8.13 -11.32 -1.45
C SER A 69 -9.38 -10.43 -1.35
N LEU A 70 -10.42 -10.87 -0.62
CA LEU A 70 -11.64 -10.05 -0.38
C LEU A 70 -11.32 -8.74 0.36
N SER A 71 -10.19 -8.69 1.06
CA SER A 71 -9.72 -7.53 1.80
C SER A 71 -9.37 -6.34 0.90
N ALA A 72 -9.22 -6.56 -0.41
CA ALA A 72 -9.10 -5.50 -1.41
C ALA A 72 -10.27 -4.50 -1.30
N TRP A 73 -11.50 -4.98 -1.19
CA TRP A 73 -12.67 -4.11 -1.04
C TRP A 73 -12.66 -3.33 0.27
N LEU A 74 -12.26 -3.96 1.38
CA LEU A 74 -12.14 -3.28 2.67
C LEU A 74 -11.12 -2.15 2.62
N PHE A 75 -9.99 -2.40 1.97
CA PHE A 75 -8.94 -1.40 1.76
C PHE A 75 -9.43 -0.23 0.91
N LEU A 76 -10.07 -0.50 -0.23
CA LEU A 76 -10.69 0.52 -1.09
C LEU A 76 -11.73 1.36 -0.35
N ARG A 77 -12.58 0.71 0.46
CA ARG A 77 -13.59 1.39 1.28
C ARG A 77 -12.96 2.29 2.34
N ARG A 78 -11.80 1.92 2.90
CA ARG A 78 -11.04 2.78 3.84
C ARG A 78 -10.43 3.98 3.12
N LEU A 79 -9.82 3.78 1.95
CA LEU A 79 -9.27 4.85 1.13
C LEU A 79 -10.35 5.86 0.72
N ARG A 80 -11.51 5.39 0.27
CA ARG A 80 -12.66 6.25 -0.05
C ARG A 80 -13.11 7.07 1.14
N ARG A 81 -13.15 6.49 2.34
CA ARG A 81 -13.52 7.22 3.57
C ARG A 81 -12.50 8.29 3.94
N LYS A 82 -11.20 8.05 3.70
CA LYS A 82 -10.12 8.97 4.08
C LYS A 82 -9.89 10.08 3.04
N TYR A 83 -10.01 9.76 1.74
CA TYR A 83 -9.62 10.65 0.63
C TYR A 83 -10.77 11.04 -0.31
N GLY A 84 -11.95 10.46 -0.13
CA GLY A 84 -13.14 10.72 -0.95
C GLY A 84 -13.20 9.90 -2.24
N PHE A 85 -14.01 10.36 -3.19
CA PHE A 85 -14.13 9.76 -4.53
C PHE A 85 -12.96 10.22 -5.39
N LYS A 86 -11.89 9.40 -5.41
CA LYS A 86 -10.70 9.64 -6.22
C LYS A 86 -10.54 8.51 -7.23
N PRO A 87 -10.08 8.80 -8.46
CA PRO A 87 -9.75 7.77 -9.43
C PRO A 87 -8.61 6.91 -8.89
N ILE A 88 -8.79 5.59 -9.00
CA ILE A 88 -7.83 4.59 -8.57
C ILE A 88 -7.15 4.01 -9.80
N TYR A 89 -5.83 3.86 -9.68
CA TYR A 89 -4.98 3.21 -10.65
C TYR A 89 -4.48 1.89 -10.09
N THR A 90 -4.72 0.79 -10.80
CA THR A 90 -4.33 -0.57 -10.39
C THR A 90 -3.59 -1.30 -11.50
N ASN A 91 -2.88 -2.37 -11.13
CA ASN A 91 -2.18 -3.26 -12.07
C ASN A 91 -3.17 -4.16 -12.87
N GLY A 92 -4.45 -4.12 -12.53
CA GLY A 92 -5.50 -4.92 -13.16
C GLY A 92 -5.65 -6.33 -12.58
N GLY A 93 -5.29 -6.56 -11.32
CA GLY A 93 -5.64 -7.79 -10.59
C GLY A 93 -7.13 -8.13 -10.67
N LEU A 94 -7.45 -9.43 -10.70
CA LEU A 94 -8.79 -9.97 -10.98
C LEU A 94 -9.89 -9.50 -10.01
N TRP A 95 -9.53 -9.10 -8.79
CA TRP A 95 -10.46 -8.65 -7.76
C TRP A 95 -10.84 -7.16 -7.88
N TYR A 96 -10.05 -6.33 -8.57
CA TYR A 96 -10.29 -4.88 -8.64
C TYR A 96 -11.57 -4.49 -9.38
N PRO A 97 -11.97 -5.11 -10.51
CA PRO A 97 -13.21 -4.76 -11.18
C PRO A 97 -14.43 -4.88 -10.25
N LEU A 98 -14.52 -5.99 -9.50
CA LEU A 98 -15.61 -6.23 -8.56
C LEU A 98 -15.50 -5.33 -7.31
N ALA A 99 -14.30 -5.21 -6.74
CA ALA A 99 -14.06 -4.43 -5.53
C ALA A 99 -14.29 -2.92 -5.75
N CYS A 100 -13.85 -2.37 -6.90
CA CYS A 100 -14.10 -0.98 -7.27
C CYS A 100 -15.57 -0.71 -7.56
N LYS A 101 -16.28 -1.66 -8.20
CA LYS A 101 -17.74 -1.58 -8.40
C LYS A 101 -18.48 -1.50 -7.07
N TRP A 102 -18.15 -2.35 -6.10
CA TRP A 102 -18.73 -2.30 -4.75
C TRP A 102 -18.33 -1.04 -3.97
N ALA A 103 -17.11 -0.52 -4.19
CA ALA A 103 -16.65 0.70 -3.56
C ALA A 103 -17.17 1.97 -4.24
N ARG A 104 -17.83 1.86 -5.41
CA ARG A 104 -18.24 2.99 -6.27
C ARG A 104 -17.07 3.92 -6.59
N LEU A 105 -15.95 3.33 -7.01
CA LEU A 105 -14.75 4.07 -7.38
C LEU A 105 -14.42 3.80 -8.85
N GLU A 106 -13.97 4.83 -9.53
CA GLU A 106 -13.46 4.71 -10.89
C GLU A 106 -12.13 3.96 -10.87
N ASN A 107 -12.09 2.84 -11.61
CA ASN A 107 -10.89 2.02 -11.75
C ASN A 107 -10.27 2.26 -13.12
N HIS A 108 -9.01 2.67 -13.12
CA HIS A 108 -8.18 2.77 -14.30
C HIS A 108 -7.04 1.77 -14.16
N ARG A 109 -6.69 1.10 -15.26
CA ARG A 109 -5.43 0.35 -15.31
C ARG A 109 -4.32 1.35 -15.58
N TYR A 110 -3.26 1.34 -14.78
CA TYR A 110 -2.12 2.18 -15.13
C TYR A 110 -1.35 1.58 -16.32
N GLY A 111 -0.93 2.42 -17.26
CA GLY A 111 -0.10 2.04 -18.40
C GLY A 111 1.37 1.78 -18.00
N ASP A 112 2.20 1.38 -18.98
CA ASP A 112 3.61 1.04 -18.77
C ASP A 112 4.43 2.16 -18.10
N GLU A 113 4.00 3.41 -18.27
CA GLU A 113 4.61 4.62 -17.71
C GLU A 113 4.71 4.61 -16.17
N TRP A 114 3.76 3.93 -15.50
CA TRP A 114 3.70 3.84 -14.04
C TRP A 114 4.32 2.55 -13.49
N LYS A 115 4.72 1.61 -14.37
CA LYS A 115 5.41 0.38 -13.94
C LYS A 115 6.71 0.69 -13.20
N ASN A 116 7.45 1.73 -13.59
CA ASN A 116 8.67 2.15 -12.88
C ASN A 116 8.42 2.62 -11.44
N PHE A 117 7.20 3.09 -11.11
CA PHE A 117 6.83 3.45 -9.74
C PHE A 117 6.38 2.23 -8.92
N ALA A 118 5.73 1.24 -9.56
CA ALA A 118 5.39 -0.03 -8.93
C ALA A 118 6.62 -0.95 -8.76
N LEU A 119 7.60 -0.88 -9.67
CA LEU A 119 8.83 -1.68 -9.66
C LEU A 119 9.69 -1.46 -8.41
N ILE A 120 9.56 -0.32 -7.73
CA ILE A 120 10.27 -0.05 -6.46
C ILE A 120 9.88 -1.08 -5.38
N LEU A 121 8.71 -1.71 -5.47
CA LEU A 121 8.28 -2.78 -4.57
C LEU A 121 8.61 -4.20 -5.09
N GLN A 122 8.91 -4.35 -6.38
CA GLN A 122 9.37 -5.62 -6.97
C GLN A 122 10.89 -5.81 -6.87
N LEU A 123 11.67 -4.75 -6.64
CA LEU A 123 13.13 -4.82 -6.46
C LEU A 123 13.57 -5.04 -5.01
N SER A 124 12.90 -5.94 -4.29
CA SER A 124 13.59 -6.72 -3.25
C SER A 124 13.98 -8.05 -3.90
N PRO A 125 15.23 -8.22 -4.36
CA PRO A 125 15.74 -9.55 -4.62
C PRO A 125 15.80 -10.24 -3.26
N LEU A 126 14.81 -11.08 -2.98
CA LEU A 126 15.00 -12.18 -2.05
C LEU A 126 16.09 -13.03 -2.68
N GLY A 127 17.31 -12.81 -2.19
CA GLY A 127 18.48 -13.55 -2.60
C GLY A 127 18.20 -15.04 -2.54
N LYS A 128 18.36 -15.69 -3.69
CA LYS A 128 19.14 -16.91 -3.86
C LYS A 128 19.90 -16.79 -5.16
#